data_AF-A0A9D2XV32-F1
#
_entry.id   AF-A0A9D2XV32-F1
#
_cell.length_a   1.000
_cell.length_b   1.000
_cell.length_c   1.000
_cell.angle_alpha   90.00
_cell.angle_beta   90.00
_cell.angle_gamma   90.00
#
_symmetry.space_group_name_H-M   'P 1'
#
loop_
_entity.id
_entity.type
_entity.pdbx_description
1 polymer ?
#
loop_
_entity_poly.entity_id
_entity_poly.type
_entity_poly.pdbx_seq_one_letter_code
_entity_poly.pdbx_strand_id
1 'polypeptide(L)'
;MVEHAETFLCLYSTDMDAALEVQPPDSWYSFPLFQLLNGYLRMDNNLCNGKFHKHLQDLYAPLVVRYVDLMESSIAQSIHRGFERESWEPVSNGSAISEDLFWKLDALQTFIRDLHWPEEEFGTHLETRLKLMSSDMIESCIKR
;
A
#
# COMPACT_ATOMS: atom_id res chain seq x y z
N MET A 1 13.20 -6.10 -31.02
CA MET A 1 13.27 -6.82 -29.72
C MET A 1 12.36 -6.15 -28.69
N VAL A 2 12.51 -4.85 -28.41
CA VAL A 2 11.64 -4.09 -27.48
C VAL A 2 10.16 -4.09 -27.90
N GLU A 3 9.85 -3.82 -29.18
CA GLU A 3 8.45 -3.86 -29.67
C GLU A 3 7.80 -5.24 -29.53
N HIS A 4 8.57 -6.32 -29.68
CA HIS A 4 8.05 -7.66 -29.47
C HIS A 4 7.69 -7.90 -28.00
N ALA A 5 8.55 -7.47 -27.06
CA ALA A 5 8.28 -7.60 -25.64
C ALA A 5 7.03 -6.79 -25.21
N GLU A 6 6.90 -5.53 -25.66
CA GLU A 6 5.71 -4.71 -25.42
C GLU A 6 4.44 -5.32 -26.02
N THR A 7 4.53 -5.94 -27.20
CA THR A 7 3.37 -6.63 -27.81
C THR A 7 2.90 -7.79 -26.94
N PHE A 8 3.83 -8.64 -26.46
CA PHE A 8 3.47 -9.75 -25.58
C PHE A 8 2.90 -9.26 -24.24
N LEU A 9 3.47 -8.21 -23.66
CA LEU A 9 2.96 -7.62 -22.43
C LEU A 9 1.57 -7.00 -22.61
N CYS A 10 1.29 -6.36 -23.75
CA CYS A 10 -0.05 -5.86 -24.09
C CYS A 10 -1.08 -7.00 -24.27
N LEU A 11 -0.68 -8.16 -24.80
CA LEU A 11 -1.56 -9.33 -24.86
C LEU A 11 -1.84 -9.85 -23.45
N TYR A 12 -0.80 -9.97 -22.63
CA TYR A 12 -0.91 -10.36 -21.23
C TYR A 12 -1.79 -9.39 -20.41
N SER A 13 -1.72 -8.09 -20.68
CA SER A 13 -2.54 -7.10 -19.95
C SER A 13 -4.03 -7.38 -20.08
N THR A 14 -4.48 -7.85 -21.25
CA THR A 14 -5.89 -8.18 -21.48
C THR A 14 -6.36 -9.29 -20.53
N ASP A 15 -5.55 -10.34 -20.38
CA ASP A 15 -5.86 -11.45 -19.47
C ASP A 15 -5.74 -11.03 -17.99
N MET A 16 -4.76 -10.17 -17.67
CA MET A 16 -4.56 -9.63 -16.33
C MET A 16 -5.75 -8.76 -15.90
N ASP A 17 -6.24 -7.89 -16.78
CA ASP A 17 -7.39 -7.02 -16.53
C ASP A 17 -8.63 -7.87 -16.24
N ALA A 18 -8.91 -8.86 -17.09
CA ALA A 18 -10.03 -9.78 -16.88
C ALA A 18 -9.93 -10.56 -15.55
N ALA A 19 -8.72 -10.98 -15.15
CA ALA A 19 -8.49 -11.67 -13.89
C ALA A 19 -8.65 -10.76 -12.66
N LEU A 20 -8.38 -9.47 -12.80
CA LEU A 20 -8.54 -8.47 -11.73
C LEU A 20 -9.98 -7.99 -11.60
N GLU A 21 -10.73 -7.90 -12.70
CA GLU A 21 -12.16 -7.55 -12.70
C GLU A 21 -13.03 -8.53 -11.92
N VAL A 22 -12.66 -9.82 -11.89
CA VAL A 22 -13.41 -10.86 -11.17
C VAL A 22 -13.01 -10.99 -9.70
N GLN A 23 -12.03 -10.22 -9.24
CA GLN A 23 -11.63 -10.26 -7.82
C GLN A 23 -12.74 -9.68 -6.93
N PRO A 24 -12.90 -10.21 -5.70
CA PRO A 24 -13.78 -9.60 -4.73
C PRO A 24 -13.38 -8.15 -4.42
N PRO A 25 -14.34 -7.27 -4.07
CA PRO A 25 -14.03 -5.92 -3.64
C PRO A 25 -13.15 -5.95 -2.38
N ASP A 26 -12.27 -4.95 -2.25
CA ASP A 26 -11.30 -4.83 -1.16
C ASP A 26 -10.40 -6.08 -0.97
N SER A 27 -10.08 -6.77 -2.08
CA SER A 27 -9.12 -7.88 -2.16
C SER A 27 -7.73 -7.39 -2.57
N TRP A 28 -6.71 -7.78 -1.80
CA TRP A 28 -5.33 -7.31 -1.96
C TRP A 28 -4.35 -8.40 -2.39
N TYR A 29 -4.86 -9.60 -2.74
CA TYR A 29 -4.02 -10.76 -3.11
C TYR A 29 -3.22 -10.56 -4.40
N SER A 30 -3.57 -9.55 -5.20
CA SER A 30 -2.88 -9.22 -6.44
C SER A 30 -1.67 -8.31 -6.25
N PHE A 31 -1.44 -7.70 -5.08
CA PHE A 31 -0.28 -6.81 -4.88
C PHE A 31 1.09 -7.48 -5.12
N PRO A 32 1.33 -8.77 -4.77
CA PRO A 32 2.56 -9.45 -5.14
C PRO A 32 2.79 -9.50 -6.66
N LEU A 33 1.72 -9.57 -7.47
CA LEU A 33 1.83 -9.52 -8.93
C LEU A 33 2.34 -8.15 -9.39
N PHE A 34 1.77 -7.07 -8.84
CA PHE A 34 2.26 -5.72 -9.11
C PHE A 34 3.73 -5.57 -8.72
N GLN A 35 4.12 -5.98 -7.51
CA GLN A 35 5.50 -5.88 -7.04
C GLN A 35 6.49 -6.62 -7.96
N LEU A 36 6.12 -7.82 -8.41
CA LEU A 36 6.92 -8.62 -9.34
C LEU A 36 7.10 -7.91 -10.70
N LEU A 37 5.99 -7.48 -11.31
CA LEU A 37 6.00 -6.86 -12.63
C LEU A 37 6.66 -5.48 -12.60
N ASN A 38 6.28 -4.63 -11.64
CA ASN A 38 6.90 -3.32 -11.44
C ASN A 38 8.41 -3.46 -11.18
N GLY A 39 8.80 -4.39 -10.30
CA GLY A 39 10.20 -4.67 -9.98
C GLY A 39 11.03 -5.07 -11.21
N TYR A 40 10.45 -5.84 -12.13
CA TYR A 40 11.09 -6.16 -13.41
C TYR A 40 11.16 -4.96 -14.35
N LEU A 41 10.02 -4.29 -14.58
CA LEU A 41 9.90 -3.21 -15.57
C LEU A 41 10.74 -1.99 -15.22
N ARG A 42 10.87 -1.65 -13.93
CA ARG A 42 11.68 -0.51 -13.48
C ARG A 42 13.19 -0.70 -13.71
N MET A 43 13.66 -1.94 -13.80
CA MET A 43 15.08 -2.25 -14.01
C MET A 43 15.46 -2.29 -15.50
N ASP A 44 14.48 -2.38 -16.40
CA ASP A 44 14.70 -2.39 -17.85
C ASP A 44 14.49 -0.99 -18.44
N ASN A 45 15.56 -0.35 -18.91
CA ASN A 45 15.50 1.00 -19.48
C ASN A 45 14.58 1.15 -20.71
N ASN A 46 14.25 0.05 -21.40
CA ASN A 46 13.39 0.10 -22.59
C ASN A 46 11.90 -0.11 -22.26
N LEU A 47 11.60 -0.74 -21.13
CA LEU A 47 10.23 -1.04 -20.68
C LEU A 47 9.79 -0.15 -19.50
N CYS A 48 10.76 0.46 -18.80
CA CYS A 48 10.49 1.41 -17.74
C CYS A 48 9.68 2.59 -18.31
N ASN A 49 8.54 2.89 -17.67
CA ASN A 49 7.57 3.88 -18.15
C ASN A 49 7.05 3.64 -19.59
N GLY A 50 7.20 2.41 -20.09
CA GLY A 50 6.61 1.95 -21.34
C GLY A 50 5.08 1.84 -21.27
N LYS A 51 4.47 1.37 -22.35
CA LYS A 51 3.00 1.37 -22.48
C LYS A 51 2.36 0.43 -21.45
N PHE A 52 2.85 -0.80 -21.37
CA PHE A 52 2.38 -1.76 -20.38
C PHE A 52 2.65 -1.29 -18.94
N HIS A 53 3.82 -0.68 -18.69
CA HIS A 53 4.18 -0.25 -17.34
C HIS A 53 3.27 0.88 -16.84
N LYS A 54 2.84 1.80 -17.71
CA LYS A 54 1.85 2.82 -17.37
C LYS A 54 0.47 2.22 -17.11
N HIS A 55 0.03 1.29 -17.97
CA HIS A 55 -1.23 0.56 -17.76
C HIS A 55 -1.25 -0.17 -16.41
N LEU A 56 -0.16 -0.82 -16.04
CA LEU A 56 -0.01 -1.48 -14.75
C LEU A 56 -0.13 -0.49 -13.58
N GLN A 57 0.45 0.71 -13.70
CA GLN A 57 0.32 1.76 -12.68
C GLN A 57 -1.12 2.26 -12.57
N ASP A 58 -1.77 2.57 -13.70
CA ASP A 58 -3.16 3.05 -13.75
C ASP A 58 -4.13 2.05 -13.11
N LEU A 59 -3.89 0.75 -13.30
CA LEU A 59 -4.73 -0.31 -12.76
C LEU A 59 -4.58 -0.48 -11.25
N TYR A 60 -3.36 -0.41 -10.73
CA TYR A 60 -3.08 -0.65 -9.31
C TYR A 60 -3.15 0.61 -8.44
N ALA A 61 -3.00 1.81 -9.01
CA ALA A 61 -3.09 3.07 -8.27
C ALA A 61 -4.35 3.18 -7.41
N PRO A 62 -5.58 2.97 -7.94
CA PRO A 62 -6.79 3.05 -7.13
C PRO A 62 -6.87 1.96 -6.05
N LEU A 63 -6.32 0.77 -6.30
CA LEU A 63 -6.28 -0.32 -5.31
C LEU A 63 -5.35 0.02 -4.15
N VAL A 64 -4.17 0.57 -4.45
CA VAL A 64 -3.21 1.01 -3.43
C VAL A 64 -3.81 2.14 -2.59
N VAL A 65 -4.41 3.17 -3.23
CA VAL A 65 -5.08 4.26 -2.51
C VAL A 65 -6.16 3.71 -1.59
N ARG A 66 -7.03 2.84 -2.11
CA ARG A 66 -8.11 2.23 -1.34
C ARG A 66 -7.60 1.43 -0.13
N TYR A 67 -6.54 0.65 -0.30
CA TYR A 67 -5.91 -0.08 0.79
C TYR A 67 -5.39 0.86 1.88
N VAL A 68 -4.68 1.93 1.49
CA VAL A 68 -4.17 2.94 2.44
C VAL A 68 -5.32 3.66 3.16
N ASP A 69 -6.40 4.03 2.47
CA ASP A 69 -7.59 4.66 3.07
C ASP A 69 -8.24 3.77 4.15
N LEU A 70 -8.33 2.46 3.88
CA LEU A 70 -8.88 1.50 4.84
C LEU A 70 -7.96 1.29 6.04
N MET A 71 -6.64 1.25 5.82
CA MET A 71 -5.65 1.17 6.90
C MET A 71 -5.68 2.43 7.77
N GLU A 72 -5.79 3.61 7.16
CA GLU A 72 -5.95 4.89 7.86
C GLU A 72 -7.22 4.89 8.73
N SER A 73 -8.34 4.46 8.16
CA SER A 73 -9.60 4.31 8.90
C SER A 73 -9.48 3.33 10.06
N SER A 74 -8.79 2.20 9.86
CA SER A 74 -8.55 1.17 10.89
C SER A 74 -7.69 1.69 12.04
N ILE A 75 -6.62 2.43 11.74
CA ILE A 75 -5.73 3.05 12.72
C ILE A 75 -6.49 4.12 13.51
N ALA A 76 -7.22 5.01 12.82
CA ALA A 76 -8.03 6.04 13.46
C ALA A 76 -9.07 5.43 14.41
N GLN A 77 -9.77 4.37 13.99
CA GLN A 77 -10.73 3.67 14.85
C GLN A 77 -10.08 2.98 16.04
N SER A 78 -8.88 2.40 15.85
CA SER A 78 -8.14 1.72 16.92
C SER A 78 -7.71 2.73 18.00
N ILE A 79 -7.32 3.94 17.60
CA ILE A 79 -7.04 5.05 18.53
C ILE A 79 -8.34 5.45 19.27
N HIS A 80 -9.41 5.79 18.56
CA HIS A 80 -10.62 6.32 19.20
C HIS A 80 -11.30 5.31 20.14
N ARG A 81 -11.41 4.04 19.73
CA ARG A 81 -12.14 3.00 20.50
C ARG A 81 -11.27 2.21 21.45
N GLY A 82 -9.98 2.05 21.11
CA GLY A 82 -9.07 1.25 21.91
C GLY A 82 -8.75 1.95 23.22
N PHE A 83 -8.36 3.21 23.17
CA PHE A 83 -7.93 3.95 24.36
C PHE A 83 -9.02 4.07 25.44
N GLU A 84 -10.31 4.14 25.06
CA GLU A 84 -11.43 4.16 26.02
C GLU A 84 -11.62 2.84 26.78
N ARG A 85 -11.22 1.70 26.19
CA ARG A 85 -11.44 0.36 26.73
C ARG A 85 -10.17 -0.31 27.27
N GLU A 86 -9.02 0.34 27.16
CA GLU A 86 -7.75 -0.19 27.65
C GLU A 86 -7.78 -0.36 29.18
N SER A 87 -7.39 -1.54 29.66
CA SER A 87 -7.29 -1.87 31.09
C SER A 87 -6.08 -1.21 31.78
N TRP A 88 -5.15 -0.64 31.00
CA TRP A 88 -3.91 -0.01 31.47
C TRP A 88 -3.06 -0.91 32.37
N GLU A 89 -3.22 -2.22 32.25
CA GLU A 89 -2.36 -3.17 32.94
C GLU A 89 -0.96 -3.10 32.31
N PRO A 90 0.10 -2.95 33.12
CA PRO A 90 1.45 -2.86 32.59
C PRO A 90 1.84 -4.21 31.98
N VAL A 91 1.75 -4.31 30.65
CA VAL A 91 2.42 -5.35 29.88
C VAL A 91 3.88 -4.95 29.73
N SER A 92 4.80 -5.91 29.76
CA SER A 92 6.25 -5.72 29.97
C SER A 92 6.95 -4.66 29.10
N ASN A 93 6.32 -4.16 28.01
CA ASN A 93 6.86 -3.11 27.13
C ASN A 93 5.80 -2.10 26.58
N GLY A 94 4.55 -2.08 27.06
CA GLY A 94 3.52 -1.16 26.51
C GLY A 94 2.08 -1.56 26.85
N SER A 95 1.11 -0.94 26.17
CA SER A 95 -0.30 -1.38 26.17
C SER A 95 -0.60 -2.23 24.94
N ALA A 96 -1.59 -3.13 25.02
CA ALA A 96 -1.94 -4.02 23.90
C ALA A 96 -2.34 -3.22 22.65
N ILE A 97 -2.94 -2.04 22.83
CA ILE A 97 -3.37 -1.18 21.72
C ILE A 97 -2.19 -0.42 21.11
N SER A 98 -1.22 0.02 21.93
CA SER A 98 -0.01 0.65 21.40
C SER A 98 0.77 -0.32 20.51
N GLU A 99 0.91 -1.58 20.92
CA GLU A 99 1.55 -2.62 20.12
C GLU A 99 0.75 -2.91 18.84
N ASP A 100 -0.59 -2.97 18.94
CA ASP A 100 -1.49 -3.15 17.78
C ASP A 100 -1.29 -2.05 16.71
N LEU A 101 -1.20 -0.83 17.20
CA LEU A 101 -1.05 0.37 16.40
C LEU A 101 0.34 0.44 15.72
N PHE A 102 1.40 0.14 16.46
CA PHE A 102 2.75 0.11 15.91
C PHE A 102 2.90 -0.95 14.81
N TRP A 103 2.35 -2.16 14.97
CA TRP A 103 2.45 -3.16 13.91
C TRP A 103 1.69 -2.75 12.65
N LYS A 104 0.52 -2.10 12.77
CA LYS A 104 -0.25 -1.62 11.61
C LYS A 104 0.54 -0.58 10.82
N LEU A 105 1.18 0.37 11.52
CA LEU A 105 2.02 1.38 10.90
C LEU A 105 3.25 0.76 10.24
N ASP A 106 3.94 -0.16 10.91
CA ASP A 106 5.13 -0.83 10.36
C ASP A 106 4.79 -1.68 9.13
N ALA A 107 3.68 -2.43 9.19
CA ALA A 107 3.19 -3.20 8.06
C ALA A 107 2.84 -2.29 6.87
N LEU A 108 2.18 -1.16 7.12
CA LEU A 108 1.85 -0.18 6.08
C LEU A 108 3.10 0.50 5.51
N GLN A 109 4.07 0.84 6.36
CA GLN A 109 5.35 1.40 5.93
C GLN A 109 6.13 0.44 5.03
N THR A 110 6.22 -0.82 5.45
CA THR A 110 6.87 -1.89 4.68
C THR A 110 6.15 -2.08 3.34
N PHE A 111 4.82 -2.11 3.34
CA PHE A 111 4.03 -2.20 2.12
C PHE A 111 4.33 -1.05 1.13
N ILE A 112 4.28 0.21 1.59
CA ILE A 112 4.53 1.39 0.74
C ILE A 112 5.96 1.36 0.17
N ARG A 113 6.94 0.98 0.99
CA ARG A 113 8.34 0.85 0.56
C ARG A 113 8.48 -0.23 -0.53
N ASP A 114 7.88 -1.40 -0.31
CA ASP A 114 8.08 -2.57 -1.17
C ASP A 114 7.31 -2.45 -2.50
N LEU A 115 6.33 -1.54 -2.60
CA LEU A 115 5.66 -1.20 -3.86
C LEU A 115 6.63 -0.64 -4.90
N HIS A 116 7.69 0.08 -4.47
CA HIS A 116 8.64 0.74 -5.37
C HIS A 116 7.96 1.57 -6.47
N TRP A 117 6.97 2.39 -6.10
CA TRP A 117 6.14 3.10 -7.07
C TRP A 117 6.99 3.94 -8.04
N PRO A 118 6.79 3.83 -9.37
CA PRO A 118 7.65 4.51 -10.35
C PRO A 118 7.56 6.03 -10.31
N GLU A 119 6.37 6.57 -10.08
CA GLU A 119 6.12 8.00 -10.00
C GLU A 119 6.44 8.57 -8.61
N GLU A 120 7.39 9.51 -8.57
CA GLU A 120 7.85 10.14 -7.34
C GLU A 120 6.73 10.90 -6.60
N GLU A 121 5.82 11.55 -7.34
CA GLU A 121 4.71 12.31 -6.77
C GLU A 121 3.76 11.38 -5.98
N PHE A 122 3.36 10.27 -6.59
CA PHE A 122 2.48 9.31 -5.93
C PHE A 122 3.17 8.61 -4.75
N GLY A 123 4.44 8.20 -4.92
CA GLY A 123 5.22 7.61 -3.82
C GLY A 123 5.34 8.57 -2.63
N THR A 124 5.68 9.83 -2.89
CA THR A 124 5.78 10.87 -1.86
C THR A 124 4.42 11.15 -1.20
N HIS A 125 3.33 11.11 -1.96
CA HIS A 125 1.98 11.25 -1.43
C HIS A 125 1.66 10.15 -0.41
N LEU A 126 1.94 8.88 -0.74
CA LEU A 126 1.73 7.75 0.17
C LEU A 126 2.58 7.86 1.44
N GLU A 127 3.86 8.21 1.31
CA GLU A 127 4.74 8.44 2.45
C GLU A 127 4.26 9.59 3.36
N THR A 128 3.76 10.67 2.75
CA THR A 128 3.24 11.84 3.49
C THR A 128 2.03 11.44 4.32
N ARG A 129 1.11 10.66 3.74
CA ARG A 129 -0.05 10.13 4.47
C ARG A 129 0.38 9.25 5.64
N LEU A 130 1.35 8.36 5.45
CA LEU A 130 1.91 7.53 6.52
C LEU A 130 2.49 8.36 7.67
N LYS A 131 3.24 9.42 7.34
CA LYS A 131 3.82 10.34 8.34
C LYS A 131 2.72 11.05 9.13
N LEU A 132 1.66 11.51 8.47
CA LEU A 132 0.51 12.13 9.13
C LEU A 132 -0.20 11.16 10.07
N MET A 133 -0.52 9.94 9.61
CA MET A 133 -1.12 8.89 10.46
C MET A 133 -0.27 8.59 11.70
N SER A 134 1.06 8.52 11.54
CA SER A 134 1.98 8.28 12.65
C SER A 134 2.00 9.46 13.63
N SER A 135 1.96 10.70 13.11
CA SER A 135 1.88 11.91 13.92
C SER A 135 0.58 11.98 14.72
N ASP A 136 -0.55 11.72 14.08
CA ASP A 136 -1.88 11.75 14.69
C ASP A 136 -2.01 10.69 15.80
N MET A 137 -1.42 9.51 15.59
CA MET A 137 -1.30 8.49 16.62
C MET A 137 -0.57 9.02 17.85
N ILE A 138 0.65 9.55 17.67
CA ILE A 138 1.47 10.05 18.78
C ILE A 138 0.74 11.18 19.51
N GLU A 139 0.15 12.11 18.76
CA GLU A 139 -0.57 13.24 19.35
C GLU A 139 -1.78 12.78 20.17
N SER A 140 -2.53 11.79 19.67
CA SER A 140 -3.68 11.20 20.38
C SER A 140 -3.26 10.49 21.67
N CYS A 141 -2.07 9.88 21.71
CA CYS A 141 -1.51 9.30 22.93
C CYS A 141 -1.13 10.37 23.96
N ILE A 142 -0.67 11.56 23.52
CA ILE A 142 -0.18 12.64 24.40
C ILE A 142 -1.30 13.52 24.92
N LYS A 143 -2.34 13.80 24.12
CA LYS A 143 -3.45 14.71 24.48
C LYS A 143 -4.42 14.13 25.51
N ARG A 144 -4.07 13.02 26.17
CA ARG A 144 -4.90 12.33 27.16
C ARG A 144 -4.46 12.62 28.59
#